data_AF-A0A2H6EZ57-F1
#
_entry.id   AF-A0A2H6EZ57-F1
#
_cell.length_a   1.000
_cell.length_b   1.000
_cell.length_c   1.000
_cell.angle_alpha   90.00
_cell.angle_beta   90.00
_cell.angle_gamma   90.00
#
_symmetry.space_group_name_H-M   'P 1'
#
loop_
_entity.id
_entity.type
_entity.pdbx_description
1 polymer ?
#
loop_
_entity_poly.entity_id
_entity_poly.type
_entity_poly.pdbx_seq_one_letter_code
_entity_poly.pdbx_strand_id
1 'polypeptide(L)'
;MTALLVVIGLFYWIFQYFFAGGLYYLFLNEDAPKDLPNFWKMAAIYFGRFMRILLIGVILWIVVLFIYFGLLEGLSVIKKHLFNEIFSSLLRGGILAIVLVIILFFNMLLDYTKTFLVLDEQSSVLKSFLKAIGFVFKHSLNTLSLYYLVSLAGAFLIVSYLLGSTFFNGEQAVSLLILFGIQQILIFLKIGLRLEFYASQIALVKMTRWPFSYF
;
A
#
# COMPACT_ATOMS: atom_id res chain seq x y z
N MET A 1 19.21 18.32 -7.73
CA MET A 1 17.73 18.17 -7.64
C MET A 1 17.31 16.72 -7.37
N THR A 2 17.84 15.72 -8.10
CA THR A 2 17.48 14.29 -7.93
C THR A 2 17.78 13.71 -6.55
N ALA A 3 18.97 13.96 -5.98
CA ALA A 3 19.34 13.47 -4.65
C ALA A 3 18.39 13.98 -3.54
N LEU A 4 17.97 15.24 -3.62
CA LEU A 4 17.02 15.83 -2.67
C LEU A 4 15.66 15.13 -2.72
N LEU A 5 15.15 14.85 -3.92
CA LEU A 5 13.88 14.13 -4.10
C LEU A 5 13.94 12.71 -3.52
N VAL A 6 15.07 12.02 -3.69
CA VAL A 6 15.27 10.68 -3.11
C VAL A 6 15.25 10.75 -1.58
N VAL A 7 15.97 11.72 -0.99
CA VAL A 7 16.00 11.91 0.47
C VAL A 7 14.59 12.21 1.00
N ILE A 8 13.86 13.14 0.37
CA ILE A 8 12.48 13.47 0.76
C ILE A 8 11.57 12.23 0.65
N GLY A 9 11.69 11.44 -0.41
CA GLY A 9 10.92 10.21 -0.60
C GLY A 9 11.20 9.17 0.49
N LEU A 10 12.46 9.00 0.88
CA LEU A 10 12.85 8.10 1.97
C LEU A 10 12.29 8.55 3.31
N PHE A 11 12.42 9.85 3.64
CA PHE A 11 11.83 10.40 4.85
C PHE A 11 10.31 10.20 4.87
N TYR A 12 9.63 10.50 3.76
CA TYR A 12 8.20 10.27 3.64
C TYR A 12 7.81 8.81 3.93
N TRP A 13 8.55 7.84 3.38
CA TRP A 13 8.32 6.42 3.67
C TRP A 13 8.53 6.07 5.15
N ILE A 14 9.60 6.55 5.77
CA ILE A 14 9.88 6.28 7.19
C ILE A 14 8.78 6.86 8.07
N PHE A 15 8.41 8.13 7.85
CA PHE A 15 7.34 8.80 8.60
C PHE A 15 5.99 8.11 8.41
N GLN A 16 5.69 7.65 7.20
CA GLN A 16 4.47 6.90 6.92
C GLN A 16 4.36 5.64 7.78
N TYR A 17 5.45 4.89 7.97
CA TYR A 17 5.48 3.72 8.84
C TYR A 17 5.46 4.10 10.33
N PHE A 18 6.08 5.21 10.72
CA PHE A 18 5.98 5.74 12.08
C PHE A 18 4.53 6.05 12.46
N PHE A 19 3.84 6.87 11.65
CA PHE A 19 2.44 7.25 11.91
C PHE A 19 1.49 6.06 11.84
N ALA A 20 1.75 5.09 10.97
CA ALA A 20 0.94 3.87 10.92
C ALA A 20 0.88 3.17 12.28
N GLY A 21 1.97 3.13 13.06
CA GLY A 21 1.99 2.48 14.38
C GLY A 21 0.95 3.05 15.35
N GLY A 22 0.83 4.39 15.40
CA GLY A 22 -0.17 5.05 16.21
C GLY A 22 -1.60 4.85 15.68
N LEU A 23 -1.78 4.89 14.35
CA LEU A 23 -3.09 4.69 13.72
C LEU A 23 -3.65 3.28 13.98
N TYR A 24 -2.83 2.23 13.79
CA TYR A 24 -3.26 0.86 14.04
C TYR A 24 -3.68 0.66 15.50
N TYR A 25 -2.96 1.26 16.46
CA TYR A 25 -3.33 1.19 17.87
C TYR A 25 -4.69 1.83 18.16
N LEU A 26 -4.94 3.03 17.63
CA LEU A 26 -6.20 3.76 17.82
C LEU A 26 -7.39 3.05 17.19
N PHE A 27 -7.20 2.41 16.02
CA PHE A 27 -8.28 1.66 15.37
C PHE A 27 -8.55 0.30 16.02
N LEU A 28 -7.55 -0.30 16.68
CA LEU A 28 -7.73 -1.58 17.36
C LEU A 28 -8.41 -1.41 18.73
N ASN A 29 -8.03 -0.36 19.46
CA ASN A 29 -8.53 -0.06 20.80
C ASN A 29 -9.58 1.05 20.75
N GLU A 30 -10.80 0.68 20.33
CA GLU A 30 -11.92 1.62 20.17
C GLU A 30 -12.33 2.28 21.50
N ASP A 31 -12.14 1.56 22.61
CA ASP A 31 -12.46 2.00 23.98
C ASP A 31 -11.35 2.83 24.64
N ALA A 32 -10.14 2.86 24.06
CA ALA A 32 -9.04 3.63 24.60
C ALA A 32 -9.21 5.13 24.31
N PRO A 33 -8.70 6.02 25.19
CA PRO A 33 -8.69 7.45 24.92
C PRO A 33 -8.02 7.74 23.58
N LYS A 34 -8.71 8.49 22.71
CA LYS A 34 -8.19 8.92 21.40
C LYS A 34 -7.41 10.22 21.54
N ASP A 35 -6.39 10.20 22.40
CA ASP A 35 -5.57 11.36 22.72
C ASP A 35 -4.24 11.34 21.95
N LEU A 36 -3.75 12.55 21.67
CA LEU A 36 -2.50 12.75 20.93
C LEU A 36 -1.28 12.14 21.65
N PRO A 37 -1.14 12.24 22.99
CA PRO A 37 -0.03 11.60 23.71
C PRO A 37 0.05 10.09 23.49
N ASN A 38 -1.08 9.36 23.60
CA ASN A 38 -1.08 7.91 23.35
C ASN A 38 -0.78 7.58 21.88
N PHE A 39 -1.23 8.39 20.92
CA PHE A 39 -0.86 8.22 19.52
C PHE A 39 0.66 8.24 19.31
N TRP A 40 1.34 9.27 19.82
CA TRP A 40 2.80 9.40 19.68
C TRP A 40 3.55 8.30 20.42
N LYS A 41 3.10 7.95 21.63
CA LYS A 41 3.68 6.86 22.43
C LYS A 41 3.61 5.53 21.67
N MET A 42 2.44 5.19 21.13
CA MET A 42 2.25 3.92 20.43
C MET A 42 2.90 3.90 19.05
N ALA A 43 2.94 5.04 18.35
CA ALA A 43 3.74 5.20 17.14
C ALA A 43 5.22 4.86 17.40
N ALA A 44 5.81 5.40 18.47
CA ALA A 44 7.20 5.12 18.84
C ALA A 44 7.44 3.65 19.24
N ILE A 45 6.53 3.05 20.01
CA ILE A 45 6.64 1.65 20.46
C ILE A 45 6.61 0.68 19.27
N TYR A 46 5.69 0.87 18.31
CA TYR A 46 5.59 -0.01 17.15
C TYR A 46 6.56 0.32 16.03
N PHE A 47 7.16 1.51 16.02
CA PHE A 47 8.06 1.97 14.96
C PHE A 47 9.15 0.95 14.63
N GLY A 48 9.87 0.45 15.63
CA GLY A 48 10.94 -0.54 15.40
C GLY A 48 10.45 -1.84 14.75
N ARG A 49 9.24 -2.30 15.12
CA ARG A 49 8.63 -3.51 14.52
C ARG A 49 8.18 -3.24 13.09
N PHE A 50 7.62 -2.07 12.83
CA PHE A 50 7.18 -1.63 11.51
C PHE A 50 8.35 -1.35 10.56
N MET A 51 9.50 -0.89 11.07
CA MET A 51 10.73 -0.79 10.29
C MET A 51 11.24 -2.15 9.82
N ARG A 52 11.11 -3.20 10.63
CA ARG A 52 11.41 -4.58 10.19
C ARG A 52 10.45 -5.07 9.11
N ILE A 53 9.16 -4.70 9.20
CA ILE A 53 8.19 -4.97 8.10
C ILE A 53 8.60 -4.23 6.83
N LEU A 54 9.03 -2.97 6.94
CA LEU A 54 9.53 -2.20 5.81
C LEU A 54 10.74 -2.90 5.16
N LEU A 55 11.70 -3.41 5.95
CA LEU A 55 12.84 -4.17 5.42
C LEU A 55 12.40 -5.44 4.68
N ILE A 56 11.44 -6.19 5.21
CA ILE A 56 10.85 -7.33 4.49
C ILE A 56 10.23 -6.85 3.17
N GLY A 57 9.51 -5.72 3.18
CA GLY A 57 8.95 -5.12 1.97
C GLY A 57 10.00 -4.72 0.93
N VAL A 58 11.15 -4.19 1.36
CA VAL A 58 12.28 -3.89 0.45
C VAL A 58 12.82 -5.17 -0.18
N ILE A 59 12.99 -6.23 0.61
CA ILE A 59 13.42 -7.54 0.10
C ILE A 59 12.42 -8.09 -0.92
N LEU A 60 11.12 -8.03 -0.64
CA LEU A 60 10.07 -8.46 -1.57
C LEU A 60 10.10 -7.63 -2.86
N TRP A 61 10.32 -6.31 -2.76
CA TRP A 61 10.48 -5.45 -3.94
C TRP A 61 11.67 -5.86 -4.80
N ILE A 62 12.81 -6.17 -4.19
CA ILE A 62 13.99 -6.68 -4.89
C ILE A 62 13.65 -7.98 -5.63
N VAL A 63 12.96 -8.92 -4.98
CA VAL A 63 12.51 -10.17 -5.60
C VAL A 63 11.60 -9.90 -6.81
N VAL A 64 10.64 -8.98 -6.69
CA VAL A 64 9.77 -8.61 -7.82
C VAL A 64 10.56 -8.02 -8.97
N LEU A 65 11.57 -7.18 -8.70
CA LEU A 65 12.43 -6.63 -9.75
C LEU A 65 13.19 -7.73 -10.48
N PHE A 66 13.74 -8.72 -9.76
CA PHE A 66 14.37 -9.88 -10.39
C PHE A 66 13.40 -10.66 -11.28
N ILE A 67 12.16 -10.88 -10.83
CA ILE A 67 11.11 -11.52 -11.64
C ILE A 67 10.83 -10.70 -12.91
N TYR A 68 10.67 -9.38 -12.78
CA TYR A 68 10.40 -8.49 -13.89
C TYR A 68 11.53 -8.53 -14.95
N PHE A 69 12.78 -8.37 -14.52
CA PHE A 69 13.93 -8.40 -15.44
C PHE A 69 14.08 -9.78 -16.09
N GLY A 70 13.91 -10.87 -15.34
CA GLY A 70 13.94 -12.23 -15.88
C GLY A 70 12.85 -12.48 -16.93
N LEU A 71 11.63 -11.98 -16.71
CA LEU A 71 10.54 -12.07 -17.69
C LEU A 71 10.83 -11.27 -18.97
N LEU A 72 11.42 -10.07 -18.84
CA LEU A 72 11.81 -9.26 -19.98
C LEU A 72 12.94 -9.90 -20.80
N GLU A 73 13.94 -10.47 -20.14
CA GLU A 73 15.03 -11.17 -20.79
C GLU A 73 14.51 -12.41 -21.54
N GLY A 74 13.64 -13.20 -20.91
CA GLY A 74 12.97 -14.33 -21.55
C GLY A 74 12.21 -13.92 -22.82
N LEU A 75 11.50 -12.79 -22.80
CA LEU A 75 10.86 -12.24 -24.00
C LEU A 75 11.87 -11.85 -25.08
N SER A 76 13.04 -11.33 -24.72
CA SER A 76 14.05 -10.91 -25.69
C SER A 76 14.61 -12.08 -26.49
N VAL A 77 14.72 -13.26 -25.87
CA VAL A 77 15.12 -14.51 -26.53
C VAL A 77 14.05 -14.97 -27.52
N ILE A 78 12.78 -14.92 -27.13
CA ILE A 78 11.63 -15.35 -27.96
C ILE A 78 11.38 -14.39 -29.14
N LYS A 79 11.64 -13.09 -28.97
CA LYS A 79 11.46 -12.07 -30.02
C LYS A 79 12.34 -12.24 -31.23
N LYS A 80 13.47 -12.96 -31.12
CA LYS A 80 14.40 -13.17 -32.23
C LYS A 80 13.81 -14.00 -33.37
N HIS A 81 12.61 -14.59 -33.22
CA HIS A 81 12.10 -15.53 -34.22
C HIS A 81 10.85 -15.10 -34.99
N LEU A 82 9.80 -14.47 -34.44
CA LEU A 82 8.50 -14.49 -35.17
C LEU A 82 7.50 -13.33 -34.94
N PHE A 83 7.82 -12.22 -34.25
CA PHE A 83 6.75 -11.34 -33.74
C PHE A 83 6.67 -9.92 -34.31
N ASN A 84 5.45 -9.56 -34.72
CA ASN A 84 5.00 -8.23 -35.13
C ASN A 84 5.05 -7.22 -33.96
N GLU A 85 5.24 -5.91 -34.24
CA GLU A 85 5.44 -4.88 -33.21
C GLU A 85 4.29 -4.79 -32.19
N ILE A 86 3.06 -4.96 -32.65
CA ILE A 86 1.84 -4.92 -31.81
C ILE A 86 1.85 -6.06 -30.78
N PHE A 87 2.22 -7.27 -31.18
CA PHE A 87 2.25 -8.43 -30.29
C PHE A 87 3.35 -8.30 -29.24
N SER A 88 4.52 -7.77 -29.64
CA SER A 88 5.61 -7.43 -28.74
C SER A 88 5.22 -6.38 -27.69
N SER A 89 4.36 -5.42 -28.05
CA SER A 89 3.81 -4.43 -27.11
C SER A 89 2.81 -5.06 -26.14
N LEU A 90 1.88 -5.88 -26.65
CA LEU A 90 0.86 -6.55 -25.84
C LEU A 90 1.47 -7.49 -24.79
N LEU A 91 2.52 -8.24 -25.15
CA LEU A 91 3.27 -9.07 -24.21
C LEU A 91 3.97 -8.26 -23.10
N ARG A 92 4.57 -7.10 -23.43
CA ARG A 92 5.17 -6.22 -22.41
C ARG A 92 4.10 -5.68 -21.47
N GLY A 93 2.95 -5.27 -22.01
CA GLY A 93 1.78 -4.87 -21.23
C GLY A 93 1.31 -5.97 -20.29
N GLY A 94 1.24 -7.22 -20.77
CA GLY A 94 0.92 -8.39 -19.96
C GLY A 94 1.90 -8.62 -18.81
N ILE A 95 3.21 -8.52 -19.05
CA ILE A 95 4.23 -8.63 -17.99
C ILE A 95 4.05 -7.53 -16.94
N LEU A 96 3.85 -6.28 -17.38
CA LEU A 96 3.62 -5.17 -16.46
C LEU A 96 2.38 -5.38 -15.59
N ALA A 97 1.30 -5.89 -16.17
CA ALA A 97 0.08 -6.23 -15.44
C ALA A 97 0.34 -7.34 -14.39
N ILE A 98 1.05 -8.40 -14.75
CA ILE A 98 1.41 -9.49 -13.82
C ILE A 98 2.27 -8.96 -12.68
N VAL A 99 3.30 -8.18 -12.99
CA VAL A 99 4.20 -7.59 -11.98
C VAL A 99 3.42 -6.65 -11.05
N LEU A 100 2.50 -5.85 -11.58
CA LEU A 100 1.65 -4.98 -10.79
C LEU A 100 0.77 -5.79 -9.81
N VAL A 101 0.16 -6.88 -10.26
CA VAL A 101 -0.63 -7.78 -9.41
C VAL A 101 0.22 -8.37 -8.29
N ILE A 102 1.44 -8.80 -8.59
CA ILE A 102 2.39 -9.34 -7.59
C ILE A 102 2.76 -8.27 -6.55
N ILE A 103 3.04 -7.04 -6.98
CA ILE A 103 3.35 -5.92 -6.09
C ILE A 103 2.16 -5.62 -5.15
N LEU A 104 0.96 -5.54 -5.70
CA LEU A 104 -0.26 -5.30 -4.93
C LEU A 104 -0.50 -6.42 -3.92
N PHE A 105 -0.31 -7.67 -4.31
CA PHE A 105 -0.42 -8.82 -3.43
C PHE A 105 0.57 -8.78 -2.26
N PHE A 106 1.85 -8.49 -2.52
CA PHE A 106 2.85 -8.37 -1.44
C PHE A 106 2.59 -7.16 -0.54
N ASN A 107 2.20 -6.02 -1.09
CA ASN A 107 1.82 -4.85 -0.28
C ASN A 107 0.64 -5.19 0.64
N MET A 108 -0.38 -5.89 0.13
CA MET A 108 -1.49 -6.38 0.92
C MET A 108 -1.02 -7.27 2.09
N LEU A 109 -0.11 -8.23 1.83
CA LEU A 109 0.44 -9.10 2.88
C LEU A 109 1.18 -8.30 3.96
N LEU A 110 1.97 -7.30 3.58
CA LEU A 110 2.67 -6.43 4.53
C LEU A 110 1.69 -5.61 5.38
N ASP A 111 0.58 -5.15 4.81
CA ASP A 111 -0.45 -4.43 5.57
C ASP A 111 -1.17 -5.35 6.56
N TYR A 112 -1.56 -6.57 6.16
CA TYR A 112 -2.11 -7.54 7.12
C TYR A 112 -1.10 -7.97 8.19
N THR A 113 0.20 -8.00 7.86
CA THR A 113 1.25 -8.28 8.83
C THR A 113 1.28 -7.23 9.93
N LYS A 114 1.10 -5.95 9.60
CA LYS A 114 0.98 -4.86 10.59
C LYS A 114 -0.24 -5.10 11.48
N THR A 115 -1.39 -5.43 10.88
CA THR A 115 -2.63 -5.73 11.62
C THR A 115 -2.41 -6.83 12.64
N PHE A 116 -1.89 -7.99 12.23
CA PHE A 116 -1.63 -9.11 13.17
C PHE A 116 -0.55 -8.79 14.19
N LEU A 117 0.46 -8.00 13.83
CA LEU A 117 1.51 -7.62 14.76
C LEU A 117 0.98 -6.74 15.90
N VAL A 118 0.06 -5.83 15.62
CA VAL A 118 -0.55 -4.98 16.64
C VAL A 118 -1.65 -5.74 17.40
N LEU A 119 -2.53 -6.45 16.68
CA LEU A 119 -3.65 -7.20 17.26
C LEU A 119 -3.21 -8.31 18.22
N ASP A 120 -2.20 -9.10 17.85
CA ASP A 120 -1.70 -10.21 18.68
C ASP A 120 -0.54 -9.79 19.61
N GLU A 121 -0.23 -8.49 19.68
CA GLU A 121 0.94 -7.92 20.36
C GLU A 121 2.28 -8.62 20.06
N GLN A 122 2.39 -9.25 18.89
CA GLN A 122 3.50 -10.16 18.56
C GLN A 122 4.84 -9.42 18.52
N SER A 123 5.85 -10.01 19.15
CA SER A 123 7.23 -9.54 19.07
C SER A 123 7.93 -9.96 17.77
N SER A 124 7.50 -11.08 17.17
CA SER A 124 8.10 -11.63 15.95
C SER A 124 7.32 -11.23 14.70
N VAL A 125 7.96 -10.40 13.88
CA VAL A 125 7.42 -9.94 12.58
C VAL A 125 7.19 -11.10 11.61
N LEU A 126 8.11 -12.07 11.57
CA LEU A 126 8.00 -13.23 10.68
C LEU A 126 6.78 -14.09 11.02
N LYS A 127 6.49 -14.30 12.32
CA LYS A 127 5.29 -15.02 12.74
C LYS A 127 4.02 -14.29 12.29
N SER A 128 3.96 -12.96 12.44
CA SER A 128 2.84 -12.16 11.95
C SER A 128 2.71 -12.21 10.42
N PHE A 129 3.82 -12.25 9.69
CA PHE A 129 3.82 -12.36 8.23
C PHE A 129 3.28 -13.71 7.75
N LEU A 130 3.71 -14.81 8.38
CA LEU A 130 3.19 -16.15 8.08
C LEU A 130 1.70 -16.27 8.44
N LYS A 131 1.26 -15.65 9.55
CA LYS A 131 -0.18 -15.56 9.89
C LYS A 131 -0.95 -14.77 8.82
N ALA A 132 -0.40 -13.65 8.34
CA ALA A 132 -1.01 -12.85 7.29
C ALA A 132 -1.16 -13.65 5.99
N ILE A 133 -0.14 -14.41 5.59
CA ILE A 133 -0.21 -15.36 4.46
C ILE A 133 -1.35 -16.35 4.66
N GLY A 134 -1.37 -17.08 5.78
CA GLY A 134 -2.41 -18.07 6.06
C GLY A 134 -3.82 -17.47 6.05
N PHE A 135 -3.99 -16.26 6.60
CA PHE A 135 -5.25 -15.53 6.60
C PHE A 135 -5.70 -15.14 5.19
N VAL A 136 -4.80 -14.55 4.39
CA VAL A 136 -5.11 -14.12 3.02
C VAL A 136 -5.46 -15.32 2.13
N PHE A 137 -4.74 -16.45 2.24
CA PHE A 137 -5.08 -17.63 1.44
C PHE A 137 -6.40 -18.28 1.88
N LYS A 138 -6.72 -18.27 3.17
CA LYS A 138 -7.98 -18.80 3.70
C LYS A 138 -9.19 -17.92 3.35
N HIS A 139 -8.99 -16.60 3.28
CA HIS A 139 -10.05 -15.60 3.03
C HIS A 139 -9.71 -14.74 1.80
N SER A 140 -9.27 -15.39 0.72
CA SER A 140 -8.70 -14.73 -0.46
C SER A 140 -9.68 -13.78 -1.12
N LEU A 141 -10.94 -14.21 -1.33
CA LEU A 141 -11.93 -13.37 -1.98
C LEU A 141 -12.22 -12.08 -1.19
N ASN A 142 -12.39 -12.18 0.13
CA ASN A 142 -12.70 -11.01 0.97
C ASN A 142 -11.50 -10.08 1.14
N THR A 143 -10.30 -10.64 1.29
CA THR A 143 -9.08 -9.85 1.47
C THR A 143 -8.68 -9.15 0.17
N LEU A 144 -8.75 -9.85 -0.96
CA LEU A 144 -8.45 -9.31 -2.28
C LEU A 144 -9.50 -8.29 -2.71
N SER A 145 -10.80 -8.57 -2.54
CA SER A 145 -11.85 -7.63 -2.95
C SER A 145 -11.73 -6.30 -2.21
N LEU A 146 -11.53 -6.33 -0.89
CA LEU A 146 -11.31 -5.13 -0.09
C LEU A 146 -10.07 -4.36 -0.58
N TYR A 147 -8.95 -5.06 -0.78
CA TYR A 147 -7.70 -4.44 -1.20
C TYR A 147 -7.80 -3.80 -2.59
N TYR A 148 -8.34 -4.52 -3.55
CA TYR A 148 -8.46 -4.05 -4.92
C TYR A 148 -9.50 -2.94 -5.05
N LEU A 149 -10.63 -2.99 -4.34
CA LEU A 149 -11.62 -1.92 -4.37
C LEU A 149 -11.05 -0.60 -3.84
N VAL A 150 -10.34 -0.63 -2.71
CA VAL A 150 -9.72 0.59 -2.18
C VAL A 150 -8.57 1.07 -3.07
N SER A 151 -7.78 0.14 -3.62
CA SER A 151 -6.71 0.49 -4.58
C SER A 151 -7.27 1.12 -5.85
N LEU A 152 -8.40 0.61 -6.37
CA LEU A 152 -9.10 1.17 -7.53
C LEU A 152 -9.67 2.54 -7.23
N ALA A 153 -10.25 2.77 -6.05
CA ALA A 153 -10.71 4.09 -5.62
C ALA A 153 -9.55 5.09 -5.57
N GLY A 154 -8.39 4.68 -5.02
CA GLY A 154 -7.18 5.51 -5.01
C GLY A 154 -6.65 5.80 -6.41
N ALA A 155 -6.63 4.81 -7.29
CA ALA A 155 -6.23 4.97 -8.69
C ALA A 155 -7.18 5.92 -9.43
N PHE A 156 -8.49 5.79 -9.23
CA PHE A 156 -9.51 6.67 -9.79
C PHE A 156 -9.30 8.13 -9.40
N LEU A 157 -9.00 8.41 -8.13
CA LEU A 157 -8.70 9.78 -7.68
C LEU A 157 -7.47 10.35 -8.39
N ILE A 158 -6.40 9.56 -8.52
CA ILE A 158 -5.15 10.00 -9.17
C ILE A 158 -5.39 10.25 -10.66
N VAL A 159 -6.05 9.34 -11.36
CA VAL A 159 -6.37 9.49 -12.79
C VAL A 159 -7.28 10.69 -13.02
N SER A 160 -8.31 10.88 -12.19
CA SER A 160 -9.21 12.04 -12.28
C SER A 160 -8.45 13.35 -12.12
N TYR A 161 -7.49 13.41 -11.19
CA TYR A 161 -6.62 14.58 -11.03
C TYR A 161 -5.70 14.79 -12.24
N LEU A 162 -5.05 13.74 -12.75
CA LEU A 162 -4.16 13.85 -13.91
C LEU A 162 -4.93 14.36 -15.14
N LEU A 163 -6.11 13.79 -15.42
CA LEU A 163 -6.98 14.23 -16.50
C LEU A 163 -7.52 15.64 -16.27
N GLY A 164 -7.88 15.99 -15.03
CA GLY A 164 -8.34 17.33 -14.68
C GLY A 164 -7.24 18.38 -14.85
N SER A 165 -5.99 18.03 -14.53
CA SER A 165 -4.85 18.96 -14.56
C SER A 165 -4.48 19.42 -15.96
N THR A 166 -4.83 18.67 -17.01
CA THR A 166 -4.53 19.06 -18.41
C THR A 166 -5.37 20.23 -18.90
N PHE A 167 -6.51 20.53 -18.25
CA PHE A 167 -7.35 21.68 -18.59
C PHE A 167 -6.81 23.01 -18.06
N PHE A 168 -5.76 22.98 -17.22
CA PHE A 168 -5.22 24.16 -16.54
C PHE A 168 -3.88 24.57 -17.17
N ASN A 169 -3.82 25.77 -17.75
CA ASN A 169 -2.59 26.35 -18.26
C ASN A 169 -1.72 26.88 -17.12
N GLY A 170 -0.60 26.22 -16.84
CA GLY A 170 0.28 26.47 -15.69
C GLY A 170 1.01 27.82 -15.66
N GLU A 171 0.80 28.70 -16.64
CA GLU A 171 1.43 30.02 -16.73
C GLU A 171 0.67 31.09 -15.93
N GLN A 172 -0.62 30.87 -15.64
CA GLN A 172 -1.44 31.84 -14.91
C GLN A 172 -1.42 31.55 -13.41
N ALA A 173 -1.12 32.57 -12.59
CA ALA A 173 -1.06 32.44 -11.12
C ALA A 173 -2.36 31.88 -10.51
N VAL A 174 -3.52 32.26 -11.07
CA VAL A 174 -4.83 31.76 -10.63
C VAL A 174 -4.98 30.25 -10.91
N SER A 175 -4.50 29.79 -12.06
CA SER A 175 -4.50 28.37 -12.42
C SER A 175 -3.65 27.53 -11.46
N LEU A 176 -2.48 28.06 -11.08
CA LEU A 176 -1.61 27.42 -10.09
C LEU A 176 -2.27 27.33 -8.70
N LEU A 177 -2.96 28.39 -8.26
CA LEU A 177 -3.69 28.39 -6.98
C LEU A 177 -4.83 27.38 -6.97
N ILE A 178 -5.58 27.26 -8.08
CA ILE A 178 -6.65 26.26 -8.22
C ILE A 178 -6.07 24.84 -8.18
N LEU A 179 -5.03 24.56 -8.96
CA LEU A 179 -4.37 23.26 -8.97
C LEU A 179 -3.82 22.89 -7.59
N PHE A 180 -3.24 23.86 -6.88
CA PHE A 180 -2.79 23.67 -5.51
C PHE A 180 -3.95 23.30 -4.58
N GLY A 181 -5.09 24.00 -4.65
CA GLY A 181 -6.29 23.69 -3.87
C GLY A 181 -6.82 22.28 -4.14
N ILE A 182 -6.92 21.89 -5.42
CA ILE A 182 -7.32 20.54 -5.83
C ILE A 182 -6.32 19.50 -5.29
N GLN A 183 -5.02 19.78 -5.34
CA GLN A 183 -3.99 18.89 -4.82
C GLN A 183 -4.12 18.69 -3.30
N GLN A 184 -4.44 19.73 -2.53
CA GLN A 184 -4.70 19.59 -1.09
C GLN A 184 -5.90 18.68 -0.82
N ILE A 185 -7.01 18.90 -1.53
CA ILE A 185 -8.21 18.04 -1.43
C ILE A 185 -7.85 16.58 -1.74
N LEU A 186 -7.08 16.34 -2.80
CA LEU A 186 -6.64 14.99 -3.17
C LEU A 186 -5.77 14.34 -2.09
N ILE A 187 -4.89 15.10 -1.42
CA ILE A 187 -4.11 14.60 -0.30
C ILE A 187 -5.03 14.17 0.85
N PHE A 188 -6.02 14.99 1.21
CA PHE A 188 -7.00 14.63 2.25
C PHE A 188 -7.79 13.37 1.89
N LEU A 189 -8.28 13.26 0.66
CA LEU A 189 -9.00 12.07 0.19
C LEU A 189 -8.12 10.82 0.22
N LYS A 190 -6.83 10.93 -0.17
CA LYS A 190 -5.88 9.82 -0.08
C LYS A 190 -5.62 9.38 1.36
N ILE A 191 -5.51 10.31 2.29
CA ILE A 191 -5.37 10.00 3.72
C ILE A 191 -6.66 9.31 4.21
N GLY A 192 -7.83 9.84 3.87
CA GLY A 192 -9.13 9.24 4.20
C GLY A 192 -9.25 7.80 3.71
N LEU A 193 -8.97 7.53 2.43
CA LEU A 193 -8.97 6.18 1.87
C LEU A 193 -8.02 5.24 2.62
N ARG A 194 -6.86 5.74 3.04
CA ARG A 194 -5.88 4.93 3.79
C ARG A 194 -6.39 4.60 5.20
N LEU A 195 -7.05 5.54 5.86
CA LEU A 195 -7.66 5.32 7.16
C LEU A 195 -8.82 4.32 7.07
N GLU A 196 -9.71 4.49 6.08
CA GLU A 196 -10.80 3.56 5.78
C GLU A 196 -10.29 2.15 5.51
N PHE A 197 -9.18 2.04 4.77
CA PHE A 197 -8.55 0.76 4.51
C PHE A 197 -8.06 0.08 5.79
N TYR A 198 -7.38 0.80 6.68
CA TYR A 198 -6.91 0.26 7.95
C TYR A 198 -8.08 -0.18 8.85
N ALA A 199 -9.11 0.65 8.98
CA ALA A 199 -10.31 0.31 9.72
C ALA A 199 -10.99 -0.95 9.15
N SER A 200 -11.17 -1.01 7.83
CA SER A 200 -11.79 -2.15 7.15
C SER A 200 -11.00 -3.44 7.28
N GLN A 201 -9.67 -3.39 7.20
CA GLN A 201 -8.81 -4.56 7.42
C GLN A 201 -8.95 -5.09 8.86
N ILE A 202 -8.94 -4.20 9.84
CA ILE A 202 -9.10 -4.56 11.25
C ILE A 202 -10.48 -5.18 11.47
N ALA A 203 -11.54 -4.56 10.96
CA ALA A 203 -12.91 -5.08 11.05
C ALA A 203 -13.04 -6.47 10.42
N LEU A 204 -12.49 -6.68 9.21
CA LEU A 204 -12.51 -7.97 8.52
C LEU A 204 -11.79 -9.06 9.34
N VAL A 205 -10.62 -8.74 9.90
CA VAL A 205 -9.87 -9.67 10.75
C VAL A 205 -10.65 -9.98 12.04
N LYS A 206 -11.22 -8.97 12.71
CA LYS A 206 -12.04 -9.14 13.93
C LYS A 206 -13.24 -10.04 13.64
N MET A 207 -14.05 -9.75 12.62
CA MET A 207 -15.24 -10.54 12.24
C MET A 207 -14.90 -12.00 11.94
N THR A 208 -13.76 -12.24 11.29
CA THR A 208 -13.37 -13.59 10.87
C THR A 208 -12.77 -14.42 12.02
N ARG A 209 -12.15 -13.77 13.01
CA ARG A 209 -11.59 -14.43 14.20
C ARG A 209 -12.57 -14.61 15.35
N TRP A 210 -13.55 -13.72 15.49
CA TRP A 210 -14.50 -13.69 16.59
C TRP A 210 -15.97 -13.95 16.16
N PRO A 211 -16.31 -15.10 15.55
CA PRO A 211 -17.71 -15.48 15.43
C PRO A 211 -18.35 -16.00 16.74
N PHE A 212 -17.62 -16.10 17.87
CA PHE A 212 -18.08 -16.80 19.09
C PHE A 212 -17.98 -16.00 20.42
N SER A 213 -18.11 -14.67 20.42
CA SER A 213 -18.16 -13.91 21.68
C SER A 213 -19.36 -12.98 21.83
N TYR A 214 -20.45 -13.30 21.10
CA TYR A 214 -21.76 -12.72 21.33
C TYR A 214 -22.80 -13.86 21.51
N PHE A 215 -22.58 -14.71 22.50
CA PHE A 215 -23.60 -15.51 23.16
C PHE A 215 -23.23 -15.65 24.64
#